data_AF-A1SZF7-F1
#
_entry.id   AF-A1SZF7-F1
#
_cell.length_a   1.000
_cell.length_b   1.000
_cell.length_c   1.000
_cell.angle_alpha   90.00
_cell.angle_beta   90.00
_cell.angle_gamma   90.00
#
_symmetry.space_group_name_H-M   'P 1'
#
loop_
_entity.id
_entity.type
_entity.pdbx_description
1 polymer ?
#
loop_
_entity_poly.entity_id
_entity_poly.type
_entity_poly.pdbx_seq_one_letter_code
_entity_poly.pdbx_strand_id
1 'polypeptide(L)'
;MFFRKTLLATSLTLAISGCSVTPNAISPGDMAGTAKSDIEQLSQQPAVEQAITLNDAIARAVLNNRDKKLKVLESALSLGQMKLVQHQMLPSLTASAGYTQRDNYAGSASASFSNGVPDPLGTNPAYSVSQEKIRDTQSIAFTWNILDFGLSYVRANQYADRYLISKERERKVVHNITQDVRAAYWRAVSAERLLTKINPLIEKAANALKNSRQIETKQLQPPLEALYYQRELLDILRALQSLRQDLVGAKTELESLVGLKPGTQFELADVNTTLKQIPELSVELDDMEELALQQRPELIENYYQKRISAAETKAAMLDMLPGINLTAGVYADSNDYLLNQDWTSMGAQVSWNLLDMFKIGTELDMAKTRIALVKEQRLAASMAVLTQVHLARIRYQQARKTFDLAGNYLNVAERISEQTVKAASMQRASSLDLIRESLNTLLAELRRDVAYAGLQNSYGRIYVTMGMDLLPEDYMQIELPELSKRIGQRFEQWEKGELKLNIESAVEAEESKGQ
;
A
#
# COMPACT_ATOMS: atom_id res chain seq x y z
N MET A 1 -1.73 67.58 -7.87
CA MET A 1 -2.08 66.61 -6.80
C MET A 1 -2.95 65.44 -7.28
N PHE A 2 -3.74 65.58 -8.36
CA PHE A 2 -4.58 64.50 -8.90
C PHE A 2 -3.81 63.34 -9.58
N PHE A 3 -2.68 63.62 -10.23
CA PHE A 3 -1.94 62.62 -11.02
C PHE A 3 -1.19 61.55 -10.21
N ARG A 4 -0.86 61.82 -8.93
CA ARG A 4 -0.22 60.83 -8.03
C ARG A 4 -1.23 59.86 -7.40
N LYS A 5 -2.50 60.27 -7.24
CA LYS A 5 -3.55 59.42 -6.66
C LYS A 5 -4.08 58.39 -7.67
N THR A 6 -4.11 58.73 -8.96
CA THR A 6 -4.52 57.80 -10.03
C THR A 6 -3.47 56.72 -10.30
N LEU A 7 -2.18 57.04 -10.18
CA LEU A 7 -1.07 56.09 -10.39
C LEU A 7 -0.92 55.07 -9.25
N LEU A 8 -1.29 55.45 -8.01
CA LEU A 8 -1.32 54.55 -6.85
C LEU A 8 -2.55 53.62 -6.88
N ALA A 9 -3.69 54.12 -7.38
CA ALA A 9 -4.91 53.33 -7.53
C ALA A 9 -4.80 52.28 -8.65
N THR A 10 -4.04 52.57 -9.73
CA THR A 10 -3.80 51.60 -10.80
C THR A 10 -2.75 50.55 -10.45
N SER A 11 -1.74 50.85 -9.63
CA SER A 11 -0.78 49.81 -9.18
C SER A 11 -1.40 48.85 -8.15
N LEU A 12 -2.33 49.34 -7.32
CA LEU A 12 -3.02 48.54 -6.32
C LEU A 12 -4.04 47.57 -6.94
N THR A 13 -4.69 47.93 -8.05
CA THR A 13 -5.59 47.01 -8.78
C THR A 13 -4.84 45.93 -9.56
N LEU A 14 -3.63 46.21 -10.05
CA LEU A 14 -2.73 45.23 -10.67
C LEU A 14 -2.14 44.22 -9.67
N ALA A 15 -1.99 44.61 -8.39
CA ALA A 15 -1.52 43.71 -7.33
C ALA A 15 -2.60 42.74 -6.81
N ILE A 16 -3.89 43.07 -6.97
CA ILE A 16 -5.02 42.29 -6.42
C ILE A 16 -5.64 41.34 -7.46
N SER A 17 -5.40 41.54 -8.76
CA SER A 17 -5.89 40.64 -9.83
C SER A 17 -4.99 39.40 -10.08
N GLY A 18 -3.89 39.25 -9.33
CA GLY A 18 -2.86 38.24 -9.56
C GLY A 18 -3.14 36.82 -9.05
N CYS A 19 -4.32 36.53 -8.50
CA CYS A 19 -4.63 35.21 -7.92
C CYS A 19 -6.06 34.73 -8.24
N SER A 20 -6.47 34.78 -9.51
CA SER A 20 -7.59 33.90 -9.92
C SER A 20 -7.03 32.51 -10.23
N VAL A 21 -7.19 31.57 -9.30
CA VAL A 21 -6.89 30.15 -9.56
C VAL A 21 -8.01 29.58 -10.42
N THR A 22 -7.86 29.65 -11.74
CA THR A 22 -8.76 28.99 -12.67
C THR A 22 -8.34 27.52 -12.80
N PRO A 23 -9.28 26.56 -12.77
CA PRO A 23 -8.96 25.15 -13.01
C PRO A 23 -8.35 24.99 -14.40
N ASN A 24 -7.07 24.62 -14.45
CA ASN A 24 -6.39 24.30 -15.71
C ASN A 24 -6.59 22.80 -16.00
N ALA A 25 -7.36 22.48 -17.04
CA ALA A 25 -7.56 21.10 -17.47
C ALA A 25 -6.27 20.55 -18.10
N ILE A 26 -5.97 19.27 -17.88
CA ILE A 26 -4.79 18.63 -18.46
C ILE A 26 -4.96 18.56 -19.99
N SER A 27 -3.95 19.05 -20.72
CA SER A 27 -3.95 19.01 -22.19
C SER A 27 -3.85 17.57 -22.72
N PRO A 28 -4.50 17.23 -23.84
CA PRO A 28 -4.27 15.96 -24.54
C PRO A 28 -2.79 15.70 -24.87
N GLY A 29 -2.00 16.75 -25.14
CA GLY A 29 -0.57 16.64 -25.39
C GLY A 29 0.23 16.20 -24.16
N ASP A 30 -0.10 16.74 -22.99
CA ASP A 30 0.55 16.39 -21.72
C ASP A 30 0.22 14.95 -21.32
N MET A 31 -1.03 14.53 -21.55
CA MET A 31 -1.44 13.13 -21.35
C MET A 31 -0.67 12.18 -22.27
N ALA A 32 -0.52 12.52 -23.56
CA ALA A 32 0.23 11.71 -24.50
C ALA A 32 1.73 11.63 -24.15
N GLY A 33 2.32 12.74 -23.71
CA GLY A 33 3.69 12.78 -23.22
C GLY A 33 3.90 11.91 -21.99
N THR A 34 2.99 12.01 -21.02
CA THR A 34 3.01 11.19 -19.80
C THR A 34 2.86 9.71 -20.13
N ALA A 35 1.88 9.34 -20.96
CA ALA A 35 1.67 7.95 -21.38
C ALA A 35 2.90 7.36 -22.07
N LYS A 36 3.61 8.14 -22.90
CA LYS A 36 4.86 7.68 -23.53
C LYS A 36 5.96 7.44 -22.50
N SER A 37 6.12 8.36 -21.53
CA SER A 37 7.09 8.21 -20.45
C SER A 37 6.76 7.01 -19.56
N ASP A 38 5.49 6.80 -19.25
CA ASP A 38 5.02 5.65 -18.46
C ASP A 38 5.33 4.34 -19.19
N ILE A 39 5.05 4.23 -20.49
CA ILE A 39 5.39 3.04 -21.30
C ILE A 39 6.90 2.77 -21.27
N GLU A 40 7.73 3.80 -21.38
CA GLU A 40 9.18 3.67 -21.32
C GLU A 40 9.65 3.18 -19.94
N GLN A 41 9.18 3.80 -18.86
CA GLN A 41 9.50 3.39 -17.49
C GLN A 41 8.98 1.99 -17.13
N LEU A 42 7.84 1.59 -17.70
CA LEU A 42 7.29 0.24 -17.51
C LEU A 42 8.05 -0.82 -18.33
N SER A 43 8.82 -0.41 -19.34
CA SER A 43 9.59 -1.32 -20.21
C SER A 43 11.03 -1.56 -19.72
N GLN A 44 11.52 -0.83 -18.72
CA GLN A 44 12.89 -0.93 -18.18
C GLN A 44 13.03 -2.12 -17.20
N GLN A 45 12.91 -3.35 -17.69
CA GLN A 45 12.98 -4.55 -16.85
C GLN A 45 14.11 -5.51 -17.27
N PRO A 46 14.77 -6.19 -16.32
CA PRO A 46 15.81 -7.15 -16.62
C PRO A 46 15.27 -8.29 -17.50
N ALA A 47 16.07 -8.74 -18.47
CA ALA A 47 15.74 -9.89 -19.30
C ALA A 47 15.55 -11.15 -18.44
N VAL A 48 14.65 -12.04 -18.88
CA VAL A 48 14.48 -13.35 -18.26
C VAL A 48 15.44 -14.32 -18.93
N GLU A 49 16.57 -14.61 -18.28
CA GLU A 49 17.63 -15.47 -18.83
C GLU A 49 17.41 -16.96 -18.53
N GLN A 50 16.61 -17.28 -17.50
CA GLN A 50 16.39 -18.63 -17.01
C GLN A 50 14.90 -18.92 -16.81
N ALA A 51 14.53 -20.20 -16.73
CA ALA A 51 13.17 -20.61 -16.45
C ALA A 51 12.71 -20.09 -15.08
N ILE A 52 11.51 -19.49 -15.02
CA ILE A 52 10.98 -18.86 -13.82
C ILE A 52 10.42 -19.95 -12.89
N THR A 53 10.96 -20.02 -11.68
CA THR A 53 10.44 -20.83 -10.56
C THR A 53 9.41 -20.03 -9.75
N LEU A 54 8.64 -20.69 -8.88
CA LEU A 54 7.73 -19.99 -7.97
C LEU A 54 8.46 -18.94 -7.11
N ASN A 55 9.66 -19.28 -6.62
CA ASN A 55 10.44 -18.38 -5.77
C ASN A 55 10.95 -17.16 -6.56
N ASP A 56 11.38 -17.38 -7.80
CA ASP A 56 11.78 -16.29 -8.71
C ASP A 56 10.58 -15.39 -9.05
N ALA A 57 9.40 -15.98 -9.31
CA ALA A 57 8.19 -15.21 -9.55
C ALA A 57 7.83 -14.31 -8.35
N ILE A 58 7.89 -14.82 -7.12
CA ILE A 58 7.62 -14.03 -5.90
C ILE A 58 8.67 -12.92 -5.73
N ALA A 59 9.95 -13.24 -5.93
CA ALA A 59 11.03 -12.27 -5.82
C ALA A 59 10.87 -11.13 -6.83
N ARG A 60 10.62 -11.45 -8.11
CA ARG A 60 10.35 -10.48 -9.18
C ARG A 60 9.14 -9.63 -8.87
N ALA A 61 8.05 -10.26 -8.43
CA ALA A 61 6.82 -9.55 -8.09
C ALA A 61 7.06 -8.52 -6.99
N VAL A 62 7.69 -8.89 -5.88
CA VAL A 62 7.85 -7.95 -4.76
C VAL A 62 8.86 -6.83 -5.09
N LEU A 63 9.87 -7.09 -5.90
CA LEU A 63 10.81 -6.06 -6.36
C LEU A 63 10.17 -5.09 -7.37
N ASN A 64 9.30 -5.57 -8.24
CA ASN A 64 8.76 -4.78 -9.37
C ASN A 64 7.33 -4.28 -9.18
N ASN A 65 6.60 -4.74 -8.15
CA ASN A 65 5.21 -4.40 -7.95
C ASN A 65 5.03 -2.91 -7.58
N ARG A 66 4.13 -2.24 -8.32
CA ARG A 66 3.89 -0.80 -8.19
C ARG A 66 3.03 -0.43 -6.99
N ASP A 67 2.11 -1.29 -6.56
CA ASP A 67 1.33 -1.10 -5.31
C ASP A 67 2.25 -1.14 -4.09
N LYS A 68 3.23 -2.06 -4.10
CA LYS A 68 4.28 -2.09 -3.09
C LYS A 68 5.10 -0.82 -3.13
N LYS A 69 5.56 -0.37 -4.31
CA LYS A 69 6.34 0.88 -4.44
C LYS A 69 5.55 2.09 -3.91
N LEU A 70 4.24 2.13 -4.15
CA LEU A 70 3.35 3.14 -3.59
C LEU A 70 3.36 3.10 -2.05
N LYS A 71 3.22 1.92 -1.43
CA LYS A 71 3.26 1.80 0.04
C LYS A 71 4.61 2.18 0.64
N VAL A 72 5.71 1.89 -0.04
CA VAL A 72 7.04 2.37 0.37
C VAL A 72 7.10 3.89 0.35
N LEU A 73 6.56 4.54 -0.70
CA LEU A 73 6.50 6.00 -0.79
C LEU A 73 5.57 6.62 0.25
N GLU A 74 4.41 6.02 0.54
CA GLU A 74 3.52 6.43 1.62
C GLU A 74 4.24 6.37 2.99
N SER A 75 5.00 5.29 3.24
CA SER A 75 5.82 5.15 4.45
C SER A 75 6.91 6.21 4.52
N ALA A 76 7.62 6.48 3.42
CA ALA A 76 8.63 7.54 3.34
C ALA A 76 8.03 8.94 3.54
N LEU A 77 6.85 9.20 3.00
CA LEU A 77 6.10 10.44 3.22
C LEU A 77 5.73 10.59 4.70
N SER A 78 5.24 9.53 5.34
CA SER A 78 4.91 9.52 6.76
C SER A 78 6.15 9.77 7.64
N LEU A 79 7.31 9.21 7.27
CA LEU A 79 8.60 9.51 7.91
C LEU A 79 8.99 10.99 7.73
N GLY A 80 8.80 11.55 6.53
CA GLY A 80 9.03 12.97 6.26
C GLY A 80 8.16 13.89 7.11
N GLN A 81 6.88 13.54 7.27
CA GLN A 81 5.94 14.25 8.15
C GLN A 81 6.37 14.19 9.61
N MET A 82 6.82 13.03 10.09
CA MET A 82 7.39 12.87 11.44
C MET A 82 8.58 13.82 11.65
N LYS A 83 9.53 13.85 10.71
CA LYS A 83 10.70 14.76 10.77
C LYS A 83 10.30 16.23 10.73
N LEU A 84 9.31 16.60 9.92
CA LEU A 84 8.80 17.98 9.86
C LEU A 84 8.25 18.43 11.22
N VAL A 85 7.45 17.58 11.87
CA VAL A 85 6.92 17.87 13.22
C VAL A 85 8.03 17.91 14.26
N GLN A 86 9.08 17.10 14.12
CA GLN A 86 10.25 17.22 14.99
C GLN A 86 10.92 18.60 14.86
N HIS A 87 10.99 19.19 13.66
CA HIS A 87 11.51 20.54 13.48
C HIS A 87 10.59 21.64 14.04
N GLN A 88 9.28 21.39 14.14
CA GLN A 88 8.34 22.32 14.79
C GLN A 88 8.56 22.44 16.31
N MET A 89 9.32 21.52 16.92
CA MET A 89 9.72 21.62 18.32
C MET A 89 10.85 22.64 18.53
N LEU A 90 11.52 23.09 17.47
CA LEU A 90 12.58 24.08 17.59
C LEU A 90 11.99 25.47 17.86
N PRO A 91 12.69 26.30 18.65
CA PRO A 91 12.37 27.71 18.74
C PRO A 91 12.37 28.40 17.38
N SER A 92 11.51 29.41 17.23
CA SER A 92 11.49 30.23 16.02
C SER A 92 12.55 31.32 16.10
N LEU A 93 13.39 31.43 15.07
CA LEU A 93 14.29 32.56 14.85
C LEU A 93 13.77 33.36 13.65
N THR A 94 13.26 34.55 13.91
CA THR A 94 12.64 35.39 12.88
C THR A 94 13.45 36.66 12.67
N ALA A 95 13.87 36.90 11.44
CA ALA A 95 14.37 38.21 11.00
C ALA A 95 13.21 38.99 10.39
N SER A 96 12.91 40.17 10.93
CA SER A 96 11.83 41.04 10.47
C SER A 96 12.38 42.39 10.07
N ALA A 97 11.90 42.93 8.96
CA ALA A 97 12.09 44.31 8.55
C ALA A 97 10.73 44.90 8.23
N GLY A 98 10.45 46.11 8.72
CA GLY A 98 9.17 46.77 8.57
C GLY A 98 9.35 48.24 8.28
N TYR A 99 8.59 48.74 7.30
CA TYR A 99 8.46 50.16 6.98
C TYR A 99 7.06 50.60 7.37
N THR A 100 6.95 51.68 8.15
CA THR A 100 5.66 52.29 8.48
C THR A 100 5.67 53.76 8.10
N GLN A 101 4.56 54.24 7.53
CA GLN A 101 4.39 55.64 7.17
C GLN A 101 3.03 56.15 7.64
N ARG A 102 3.01 57.33 8.25
CA ARG A 102 1.81 58.04 8.68
C ARG A 102 1.62 59.30 7.86
N ASP A 103 0.36 59.64 7.62
CA ASP A 103 -0.03 60.93 7.03
C ASP A 103 0.24 62.09 8.00
N ASN A 104 -0.04 61.86 9.30
CA ASN A 104 0.11 62.81 10.39
C ASN A 104 1.10 62.32 11.45
N TYR A 105 1.79 63.27 12.11
CA TYR A 105 2.65 62.95 13.25
C TYR A 105 1.80 62.39 14.41
N ALA A 106 2.34 61.44 15.17
CA ALA A 106 1.72 60.95 16.40
C ALA A 106 1.94 61.96 17.55
N GLY A 107 1.43 63.18 17.37
CA GLY A 107 1.55 64.25 18.35
C GLY A 107 0.72 63.96 19.59
N SER A 108 1.33 64.06 20.76
CA SER A 108 0.68 63.87 22.07
C SER A 108 1.03 65.03 23.00
N ALA A 109 0.07 65.45 23.81
CA ALA A 109 0.27 66.44 24.85
C ALA A 109 0.20 65.72 26.21
N SER A 110 1.14 66.05 27.11
CA SER A 110 1.12 65.53 28.48
C SER A 110 0.20 66.39 29.34
N ALA A 111 -0.58 65.75 30.22
CA ALA A 111 -1.40 66.43 31.24
C ALA A 111 -0.91 66.04 32.64
N SER A 112 -1.00 66.98 33.59
CA SER A 112 -0.73 66.69 35.00
C SER A 112 -1.71 65.62 35.49
N PHE A 113 -1.18 64.60 36.16
CA PHE A 113 -1.98 63.51 36.71
C PHE A 113 -2.06 63.68 38.23
N SER A 114 -3.21 64.16 38.72
CA SER A 114 -3.44 64.38 40.14
C SER A 114 -4.70 63.62 40.60
N ASN A 115 -4.64 62.97 41.76
CA ASN A 115 -5.77 62.22 42.34
C ASN A 115 -6.42 61.17 41.42
N GLY A 116 -5.65 60.51 40.54
CA GLY A 116 -6.16 59.44 39.67
C GLY A 116 -6.88 59.91 38.40
N VAL A 117 -6.94 61.22 38.15
CA VAL A 117 -7.56 61.82 36.97
C VAL A 117 -6.56 62.75 36.27
N PRO A 118 -6.39 62.66 34.95
CA PRO A 118 -5.59 63.64 34.21
C PRO A 118 -6.34 64.98 34.17
N ASP A 119 -5.64 66.07 34.50
CA ASP A 119 -6.19 67.42 34.35
C ASP A 119 -6.60 67.68 32.88
N PRO A 120 -7.64 68.49 32.61
CA PRO A 120 -8.02 68.83 31.26
C PRO A 120 -6.86 69.48 30.51
N LEU A 121 -6.63 69.05 29.26
CA LEU A 121 -5.69 69.75 28.39
C LEU A 121 -6.16 71.21 28.23
N GLY A 122 -5.23 72.16 28.42
CA GLY A 122 -5.52 73.59 28.24
C GLY A 122 -6.02 73.91 26.83
N THR A 123 -6.54 75.12 26.63
CA THR A 123 -7.13 75.58 25.35
C THR A 123 -6.14 75.61 24.17
N ASN A 124 -4.83 75.60 24.44
CA ASN A 124 -3.78 75.49 23.43
C ASN A 124 -2.64 74.59 23.97
N PRO A 125 -2.80 73.25 23.93
CA PRO A 125 -1.83 72.34 24.52
C PRO A 125 -0.58 72.26 23.64
N ALA A 126 0.59 72.13 24.27
CA ALA A 126 1.83 71.85 23.55
C ALA A 126 1.87 70.37 23.14
N TYR A 127 1.89 70.11 21.83
CA TYR A 127 2.02 68.76 21.30
C TYR A 127 3.50 68.42 21.11
N SER A 128 3.91 67.29 21.68
CA SER A 128 5.22 66.69 21.51
C SER A 128 5.12 65.47 20.58
N VAL A 129 6.15 65.25 19.78
CA VAL A 129 6.28 64.06 18.94
C VAL A 129 7.41 63.22 19.49
N SER A 130 7.15 61.93 19.64
CA SER A 130 8.14 60.92 20.06
C SER A 130 8.37 59.88 18.99
N GLN A 131 7.73 60.04 17.84
CA GLN A 131 7.79 59.12 16.70
C GLN A 131 7.76 59.90 15.40
N GLU A 132 8.64 59.51 14.49
CA GLU A 132 8.67 59.99 13.12
C GLU A 132 7.41 59.60 12.32
N LYS A 133 7.19 60.32 11.21
CA LYS A 133 6.15 59.97 10.22
C LYS A 133 6.53 58.76 9.39
N ILE A 134 7.82 58.52 9.17
CA ILE A 134 8.38 57.40 8.44
C ILE A 134 9.27 56.66 9.42
N ARG A 135 9.08 55.35 9.55
CA ARG A 135 9.83 54.55 10.50
C ARG A 135 10.19 53.21 9.88
N ASP A 136 11.49 52.95 9.84
CA ASP A 136 12.06 51.66 9.50
C ASP A 136 12.40 50.92 10.79
N THR A 137 11.97 49.66 10.86
CA THR A 137 12.21 48.78 12.00
C THR A 137 12.87 47.50 11.50
N GLN A 138 13.87 47.04 12.23
CA GLN A 138 14.54 45.79 11.94
C GLN A 138 14.67 45.00 13.24
N SER A 139 14.52 43.68 13.17
CA SER A 139 14.72 42.84 14.35
C SER A 139 15.15 41.44 13.97
N ILE A 140 15.93 40.84 14.86
CA ILE A 140 16.18 39.40 14.87
C ILE A 140 15.71 38.94 16.25
N ALA A 141 14.63 38.16 16.25
CA ALA A 141 13.98 37.72 17.48
C ALA A 141 13.85 36.19 17.53
N PHE A 142 14.27 35.65 18.65
CA PHE A 142 14.06 34.27 19.07
C PHE A 142 12.77 34.19 19.90
N THR A 143 11.89 33.25 19.58
CA THR A 143 10.65 32.99 20.31
C THR A 143 10.51 31.49 20.58
N TRP A 144 10.22 31.13 21.83
CA TRP A 144 10.00 29.75 22.24
C TRP A 144 8.78 29.62 23.16
N ASN A 145 7.77 28.88 22.70
CA ASN A 145 6.62 28.52 23.51
C ASN A 145 6.80 27.11 24.08
N ILE A 146 6.90 27.01 25.41
CA ILE A 146 7.15 25.75 26.14
C ILE A 146 5.95 24.80 26.00
N LEU A 147 4.73 25.32 25.97
CA LEU A 147 3.53 24.52 25.79
C LEU A 147 3.46 23.97 24.36
N ASP A 148 3.72 24.80 23.36
CA ASP A 148 3.77 24.37 21.96
C ASP A 148 4.86 23.32 21.73
N PHE A 149 6.00 23.43 22.42
CA PHE A 149 7.04 22.40 22.43
C PHE A 149 6.51 21.08 22.98
N GLY A 150 5.87 21.09 24.15
CA GLY A 150 5.31 19.89 24.76
C GLY A 150 4.22 19.23 23.90
N LEU A 151 3.36 20.05 23.29
CA LEU A 151 2.33 19.60 22.36
C LEU A 151 2.92 19.03 21.07
N SER A 152 3.94 19.67 20.53
CA SER A 152 4.67 19.20 19.34
C SER A 152 5.43 17.90 19.61
N TYR A 153 5.97 17.69 20.82
CA TYR A 153 6.56 16.42 21.23
C TYR A 153 5.54 15.27 21.26
N VAL A 154 4.35 15.52 21.81
CA VAL A 154 3.26 14.52 21.78
C VAL A 154 2.81 14.24 20.34
N ARG A 155 2.69 15.28 19.50
CA ARG A 155 2.38 15.13 18.07
C ARG A 155 3.47 14.34 17.34
N ALA A 156 4.75 14.60 17.61
CA ALA A 156 5.85 13.86 16.99
C ALA A 156 5.75 12.35 17.27
N ASN A 157 5.40 11.95 18.50
CA ASN A 157 5.15 10.56 18.84
C ASN A 157 3.94 9.96 18.07
N GLN A 158 2.87 10.74 17.86
CA GLN A 158 1.73 10.29 17.03
C GLN A 158 2.16 10.05 15.57
N TYR A 159 2.99 10.93 15.00
CA TYR A 159 3.51 10.75 13.65
C TYR A 159 4.48 9.58 13.55
N ALA A 160 5.26 9.31 14.60
CA ALA A 160 6.10 8.10 14.67
C ALA A 160 5.23 6.82 14.64
N ASP A 161 4.13 6.79 15.41
CA ASP A 161 3.19 5.66 15.38
C ASP A 161 2.49 5.52 14.02
N ARG A 162 2.14 6.63 13.35
CA ARG A 162 1.58 6.61 11.98
C ARG A 162 2.58 6.08 10.94
N TYR A 163 3.87 6.36 11.13
CA TYR A 163 4.93 5.78 10.29
C TYR A 163 4.99 4.26 10.47
N LEU A 164 4.90 3.77 11.71
CA LEU A 164 4.88 2.33 12.00
C LEU A 164 3.62 1.65 11.44
N ILE A 165 2.45 2.29 11.49
CA ILE A 165 1.24 1.83 10.78
C ILE A 165 1.50 1.71 9.28
N SER A 166 2.13 2.71 8.67
CA SER A 166 2.47 2.66 7.23
C SER A 166 3.43 1.51 6.90
N LYS A 167 4.32 1.12 7.82
CA LYS A 167 5.21 -0.05 7.68
C LYS A 167 4.45 -1.38 7.76
N GLU A 168 3.47 -1.50 8.65
CA GLU A 168 2.61 -2.69 8.68
C GLU A 168 1.75 -2.82 7.41
N ARG A 169 1.30 -1.69 6.86
CA ARG A 169 0.61 -1.68 5.55
C ARG A 169 1.49 -2.12 4.41
N GLU A 170 2.78 -1.78 4.45
CA GLU A 170 3.79 -2.30 3.51
C GLU A 170 3.89 -3.83 3.62
N ARG A 171 4.03 -4.38 4.85
CA ARG A 171 4.05 -5.85 5.10
C ARG A 171 2.80 -6.53 4.58
N LYS A 172 1.62 -5.95 4.83
CA LYS A 172 0.34 -6.49 4.35
C LYS A 172 0.25 -6.59 2.82
N VAL A 173 0.78 -5.59 2.10
CA VAL A 173 0.82 -5.65 0.63
C VAL A 173 1.75 -6.75 0.13
N VAL A 174 2.90 -6.96 0.78
CA VAL A 174 3.81 -8.08 0.46
C VAL A 174 3.13 -9.44 0.65
N HIS A 175 2.35 -9.60 1.72
CA HIS A 175 1.55 -10.82 1.95
C HIS A 175 0.56 -11.09 0.81
N ASN A 176 -0.17 -10.07 0.37
CA ASN A 176 -1.13 -10.18 -0.72
C ASN A 176 -0.44 -10.53 -2.05
N ILE A 177 0.64 -9.82 -2.40
CA ILE A 177 1.43 -10.09 -3.62
C ILE A 177 1.91 -11.55 -3.64
N THR A 178 2.42 -12.04 -2.52
CA THR A 178 2.90 -13.43 -2.40
C THR A 178 1.79 -14.45 -2.66
N GLN A 179 0.56 -14.18 -2.19
CA GLN A 179 -0.59 -15.05 -2.43
C GLN A 179 -1.04 -15.01 -3.89
N ASP A 180 -1.15 -13.82 -4.47
CA ASP A 180 -1.62 -13.64 -5.85
C ASP A 180 -0.65 -14.25 -6.85
N VAL A 181 0.66 -14.06 -6.64
CA VAL A 181 1.72 -14.63 -7.48
C VAL A 181 1.71 -16.16 -7.41
N ARG A 182 1.56 -16.75 -6.22
CA ARG A 182 1.49 -18.20 -6.09
C ARG A 182 0.31 -18.77 -6.88
N ALA A 183 -0.85 -18.12 -6.80
CA ALA A 183 -2.04 -18.56 -7.51
C ALA A 183 -1.88 -18.46 -9.02
N ALA A 184 -1.36 -17.33 -9.51
CA ALA A 184 -1.11 -17.11 -10.92
C ALA A 184 -0.01 -18.04 -11.47
N TYR A 185 1.04 -18.30 -10.68
CA TYR A 185 2.15 -19.18 -11.07
C TYR A 185 1.65 -20.59 -11.39
N TRP A 186 0.94 -21.23 -10.46
CA TRP A 186 0.44 -22.60 -10.68
C TRP A 186 -0.62 -22.66 -11.79
N ARG A 187 -1.43 -21.61 -11.96
CA ARG A 187 -2.36 -21.51 -13.08
C ARG A 187 -1.63 -21.42 -14.42
N ALA A 188 -0.58 -20.61 -14.50
CA ALA A 188 0.24 -20.46 -15.72
C ALA A 188 1.00 -21.76 -16.05
N VAL A 189 1.56 -22.45 -15.05
CA VAL A 189 2.20 -23.76 -15.22
C VAL A 189 1.24 -24.78 -15.82
N SER A 190 0.02 -24.87 -15.28
CA SER A 190 -1.01 -25.78 -15.80
C SER A 190 -1.45 -25.39 -17.21
N ALA A 191 -1.69 -24.10 -17.45
CA ALA A 191 -2.10 -23.58 -18.75
C ALA A 191 -1.06 -23.89 -19.84
N GLU A 192 0.21 -23.62 -19.58
CA GLU A 192 1.30 -23.87 -20.53
C GLU A 192 1.36 -25.35 -20.92
N ARG A 193 1.30 -26.26 -19.93
CA ARG A 193 1.27 -27.70 -20.19
C ARG A 193 0.04 -28.11 -20.98
N LEU A 194 -1.17 -27.71 -20.57
CA LEU A 194 -2.42 -28.18 -21.18
C LEU A 194 -2.62 -27.63 -22.60
N LEU A 195 -2.19 -26.40 -22.88
CA LEU A 195 -2.30 -25.80 -24.21
C LEU A 195 -1.50 -26.57 -25.27
N THR A 196 -0.37 -27.20 -24.89
CA THR A 196 0.38 -28.08 -25.80
C THR A 196 -0.40 -29.32 -26.24
N LYS A 197 -1.35 -29.79 -25.41
CA LYS A 197 -2.20 -30.95 -25.69
C LYS A 197 -3.55 -30.59 -26.32
N ILE A 198 -4.12 -29.44 -25.95
CA ILE A 198 -5.42 -28.97 -26.44
C ILE A 198 -5.36 -28.60 -27.92
N ASN A 199 -4.32 -27.88 -28.35
CA ASN A 199 -4.23 -27.38 -29.73
C ASN A 199 -4.22 -28.53 -30.77
N PRO A 200 -3.41 -29.60 -30.61
CA PRO A 200 -3.48 -30.77 -31.49
C PRO A 200 -4.83 -31.49 -31.44
N LEU A 201 -5.48 -31.53 -30.28
CA LEU A 201 -6.79 -32.19 -30.16
C LEU A 201 -7.91 -31.42 -30.87
N ILE A 202 -7.87 -30.08 -30.85
CA ILE A 202 -8.77 -29.22 -31.65
C ILE A 202 -8.58 -29.54 -33.14
N GLU A 203 -7.34 -29.59 -33.62
CA GLU A 203 -7.05 -29.91 -35.02
C GLU A 203 -7.57 -31.30 -35.41
N LYS A 204 -7.33 -32.31 -34.55
CA LYS A 204 -7.82 -33.68 -34.75
C LYS A 204 -9.36 -33.74 -34.81
N ALA A 205 -10.06 -33.06 -33.90
CA ALA A 205 -11.52 -33.00 -33.89
C ALA A 205 -12.09 -32.25 -35.10
N ALA A 206 -11.48 -31.14 -35.50
CA ALA A 206 -11.88 -30.37 -36.68
C ALA A 206 -11.72 -31.18 -37.98
N ASN A 207 -10.61 -31.91 -38.11
CA ASN A 207 -10.38 -32.82 -39.24
C ASN A 207 -11.38 -33.98 -39.26
N ALA A 208 -11.67 -34.57 -38.10
CA ALA A 208 -12.71 -35.61 -37.99
C ALA A 208 -14.09 -35.10 -38.41
N LEU A 209 -14.44 -33.85 -38.06
CA LEU A 209 -15.70 -33.23 -38.42
C LEU A 209 -15.78 -32.99 -39.94
N LYS A 210 -14.70 -32.49 -40.54
CA LYS A 210 -14.59 -32.31 -42.00
C LYS A 210 -14.76 -33.63 -42.73
N ASN A 211 -14.14 -34.71 -42.24
CA ASN A 211 -14.26 -36.04 -42.83
C ASN A 211 -15.68 -36.60 -42.70
N SER A 212 -16.33 -36.42 -41.54
CA SER A 212 -17.71 -36.85 -41.33
C SER A 212 -18.70 -36.17 -42.28
N ARG A 213 -18.53 -34.86 -42.56
CA ARG A 213 -19.32 -34.15 -43.58
C ARG A 213 -19.11 -34.70 -44.99
N GLN A 214 -17.89 -35.13 -45.32
CA GLN A 214 -17.61 -35.78 -46.60
C GLN A 214 -18.26 -37.17 -46.70
N ILE A 215 -18.29 -37.93 -45.60
CA ILE A 215 -18.96 -39.24 -45.52
C ILE A 215 -20.47 -39.08 -45.72
N GLU A 216 -21.09 -38.09 -45.07
CA GLU A 216 -22.50 -37.76 -45.22
C GLU A 216 -22.84 -37.37 -46.66
N THR A 217 -22.12 -36.40 -47.24
CA THR A 217 -22.37 -35.91 -48.60
C THR A 217 -22.18 -36.98 -49.68
N LYS A 218 -21.25 -37.92 -49.47
CA LYS A 218 -21.02 -39.07 -50.35
C LYS A 218 -21.91 -40.27 -50.03
N GLN A 219 -22.80 -40.17 -49.04
CA GLN A 219 -23.71 -41.24 -48.59
C GLN A 219 -22.98 -42.55 -48.24
N LEU A 220 -21.78 -42.44 -47.66
CA LEU A 220 -20.95 -43.60 -47.28
C LEU A 220 -21.36 -44.20 -45.91
N GLN A 221 -22.27 -43.54 -45.19
CA GLN A 221 -22.82 -43.96 -43.90
C GLN A 221 -24.29 -43.50 -43.79
N PRO A 222 -25.16 -44.17 -43.00
CA PRO A 222 -26.51 -43.67 -42.72
C PRO A 222 -26.50 -42.19 -42.28
N PRO A 223 -27.34 -41.32 -42.90
CA PRO A 223 -27.30 -39.88 -42.63
C PRO A 223 -27.44 -39.51 -41.16
N LEU A 224 -28.32 -40.21 -40.43
CA LEU A 224 -28.55 -39.95 -39.01
C LEU A 224 -27.32 -40.25 -38.15
N GLU A 225 -26.57 -41.33 -38.45
CA GLU A 225 -25.35 -41.66 -37.72
C GLU A 225 -24.24 -40.63 -37.98
N ALA A 226 -24.10 -40.21 -39.23
CA ALA A 226 -23.15 -39.15 -39.59
C ALA A 226 -23.49 -37.84 -38.86
N LEU A 227 -24.78 -37.45 -38.79
CA LEU A 227 -25.22 -36.26 -38.06
C LEU A 227 -24.98 -36.36 -36.55
N TYR A 228 -25.20 -37.52 -35.92
CA TYR A 228 -24.88 -37.70 -34.49
C TYR A 228 -23.38 -37.55 -34.22
N TYR A 229 -22.55 -38.14 -35.08
CA TYR A 229 -21.09 -38.01 -35.01
C TYR A 229 -20.64 -36.54 -35.15
N GLN A 230 -21.23 -35.80 -36.09
CA GLN A 230 -20.95 -34.37 -36.27
C GLN A 230 -21.35 -33.54 -35.06
N ARG A 231 -22.56 -33.76 -34.49
CA ARG A 231 -23.02 -33.05 -33.29
C ARG A 231 -22.03 -33.22 -32.14
N GLU A 232 -21.58 -34.45 -31.93
CA GLU A 232 -20.69 -34.74 -30.82
C GLU A 232 -19.29 -34.12 -31.01
N LEU A 233 -18.75 -34.15 -32.22
CA LEU A 233 -17.51 -33.44 -32.52
C LEU A 233 -17.65 -31.92 -32.35
N LEU A 234 -18.79 -31.34 -32.68
CA LEU A 234 -19.08 -29.92 -32.44
C LEU A 234 -19.13 -29.61 -30.93
N ASP A 235 -19.71 -30.49 -30.12
CA ASP A 235 -19.71 -30.35 -28.66
C ASP A 235 -18.29 -30.43 -28.08
N ILE A 236 -17.48 -31.39 -28.54
CA ILE A 236 -16.08 -31.51 -28.17
C ILE A 236 -15.28 -30.26 -28.57
N LEU A 237 -15.45 -29.78 -29.81
CA LEU A 237 -14.77 -28.57 -30.30
C LEU A 237 -15.15 -27.35 -29.46
N ARG A 238 -16.43 -27.18 -29.13
CA ARG A 238 -16.92 -26.11 -28.26
C ARG A 238 -16.28 -26.19 -26.87
N ALA A 239 -16.22 -27.38 -26.28
CA ALA A 239 -15.59 -27.59 -24.97
C ALA A 239 -14.08 -27.28 -25.00
N LEU A 240 -13.36 -27.73 -26.03
CA LEU A 240 -11.93 -27.44 -26.20
C LEU A 240 -11.65 -25.96 -26.43
N GLN A 241 -12.49 -25.27 -27.19
CA GLN A 241 -12.37 -23.83 -27.41
C GLN A 241 -12.60 -23.03 -26.13
N SER A 242 -13.63 -23.38 -25.35
CA SER A 242 -13.87 -22.79 -24.03
C SER A 242 -12.68 -23.00 -23.11
N LEU A 243 -12.19 -24.24 -23.03
CA LEU A 243 -11.03 -24.57 -22.19
C LEU A 243 -9.78 -23.80 -22.62
N ARG A 244 -9.53 -23.69 -23.93
CA ARG A 244 -8.42 -22.88 -24.44
C ARG A 244 -8.57 -21.42 -24.05
N GLN A 245 -9.77 -20.84 -24.21
CA GLN A 245 -10.04 -19.45 -23.86
C GLN A 245 -9.74 -19.16 -22.39
N ASP A 246 -10.11 -20.08 -21.49
CA ASP A 246 -9.86 -19.96 -20.05
C ASP A 246 -8.36 -20.01 -19.68
N LEU A 247 -7.53 -20.67 -20.51
CA LEU A 247 -6.10 -20.90 -20.22
C LEU A 247 -5.15 -19.89 -20.89
N VAL A 248 -5.51 -19.33 -22.06
CA VAL A 248 -4.61 -18.48 -22.86
C VAL A 248 -4.16 -17.22 -22.09
N GLY A 249 -4.97 -16.70 -21.17
CA GLY A 249 -4.63 -15.50 -20.38
C GLY A 249 -3.73 -15.75 -19.16
N ALA A 250 -3.56 -16.99 -18.70
CA ALA A 250 -2.93 -17.29 -17.41
C ALA A 250 -1.46 -16.85 -17.35
N LYS A 251 -0.71 -16.98 -18.45
CA LYS A 251 0.69 -16.55 -18.52
C LYS A 251 0.82 -15.02 -18.50
N THR A 252 -0.07 -14.31 -19.20
CA THR A 252 -0.14 -12.85 -19.20
C THR A 252 -0.55 -12.29 -17.84
N GLU A 253 -1.43 -12.98 -17.11
CA GLU A 253 -1.76 -12.62 -15.72
C GLU A 253 -0.51 -12.71 -14.82
N LEU A 254 0.27 -13.79 -14.94
CA LEU A 254 1.53 -13.94 -14.21
C LEU A 254 2.54 -12.85 -14.59
N GLU A 255 2.72 -12.56 -15.89
CA GLU A 255 3.58 -11.46 -16.38
C GLU A 255 3.26 -10.14 -15.68
N SER A 256 1.97 -9.78 -15.60
CA SER A 256 1.55 -8.55 -14.93
C SER A 256 1.93 -8.53 -13.44
N LEU A 257 1.80 -9.65 -12.73
CA LEU A 257 2.07 -9.73 -11.29
C LEU A 257 3.57 -9.72 -10.97
N VAL A 258 4.40 -10.39 -11.79
CA VAL A 258 5.85 -10.41 -11.61
C VAL A 258 6.53 -9.13 -12.12
N GLY A 259 5.73 -8.22 -12.68
CA GLY A 259 6.21 -7.01 -13.33
C GLY A 259 7.08 -7.38 -14.53
N LEU A 260 6.50 -8.08 -15.51
CA LEU A 260 7.04 -8.28 -16.85
C LEU A 260 6.08 -7.62 -17.86
N LYS A 261 6.63 -7.09 -18.95
CA LYS A 261 5.81 -6.60 -20.07
C LYS A 261 4.93 -7.74 -20.63
N PRO A 262 3.63 -7.49 -20.90
CA PRO A 262 2.78 -8.48 -21.55
C PRO A 262 3.37 -8.99 -22.87
N GLY A 263 3.40 -10.30 -23.04
CA GLY A 263 3.97 -10.98 -24.22
C GLY A 263 5.49 -11.21 -24.17
N THR A 264 6.13 -10.96 -23.03
CA THR A 264 7.53 -11.37 -22.80
C THR A 264 7.67 -12.89 -22.91
N GLN A 265 8.64 -13.38 -23.69
CA GLN A 265 8.88 -14.81 -23.79
C GLN A 265 9.76 -15.31 -22.64
N PHE A 266 9.28 -16.33 -21.92
CA PHE A 266 10.02 -17.05 -20.88
C PHE A 266 9.44 -18.46 -20.71
N GLU A 267 10.19 -19.35 -20.08
CA GLU A 267 9.73 -20.69 -19.72
C GLU A 267 9.46 -20.78 -18.22
N LEU A 268 8.51 -21.63 -17.83
CA LEU A 268 8.21 -21.93 -16.43
C LEU A 268 8.89 -23.24 -16.04
N ALA A 269 9.65 -23.23 -14.93
CA ALA A 269 10.45 -24.38 -14.52
C ALA A 269 9.61 -25.63 -14.22
N ASP A 270 8.38 -25.45 -13.69
CA ASP A 270 7.54 -26.54 -13.18
C ASP A 270 6.59 -27.18 -14.21
N VAL A 271 6.64 -26.78 -15.49
CA VAL A 271 5.74 -27.32 -16.54
C VAL A 271 5.84 -28.84 -16.66
N ASN A 272 7.06 -29.36 -16.59
CA ASN A 272 7.36 -30.78 -16.72
C ASN A 272 7.45 -31.53 -15.37
N THR A 273 7.31 -30.83 -14.25
CA THR A 273 7.40 -31.42 -12.91
C THR A 273 6.11 -32.19 -12.59
N THR A 274 6.23 -33.43 -12.12
CA THR A 274 5.05 -34.13 -11.60
C THR A 274 4.71 -33.57 -10.21
N LEU A 275 3.69 -32.72 -10.17
CA LEU A 275 3.20 -32.08 -8.94
C LEU A 275 2.62 -33.15 -8.00
N LYS A 276 3.44 -33.69 -7.09
CA LYS A 276 3.04 -34.80 -6.19
C LYS A 276 3.14 -34.47 -4.71
N GLN A 277 3.91 -33.46 -4.33
CA GLN A 277 4.14 -33.17 -2.91
C GLN A 277 2.95 -32.41 -2.33
N ILE A 278 2.33 -33.01 -1.32
CA ILE A 278 1.32 -32.36 -0.49
C ILE A 278 2.11 -31.74 0.67
N PRO A 279 2.15 -30.40 0.79
CA PRO A 279 2.83 -29.77 1.91
C PRO A 279 2.12 -30.16 3.20
N GLU A 280 2.85 -30.67 4.20
CA GLU A 280 2.29 -30.98 5.52
C GLU A 280 2.24 -29.71 6.38
N LEU A 281 1.15 -29.55 7.14
CA LEU A 281 1.05 -28.49 8.14
C LEU A 281 1.53 -29.04 9.48
N SER A 282 2.66 -28.54 9.96
CA SER A 282 3.32 -28.94 11.21
C SER A 282 2.90 -28.10 12.42
N VAL A 283 2.11 -27.04 12.22
CA VAL A 283 1.73 -26.07 13.26
C VAL A 283 0.34 -26.40 13.83
N GLU A 284 0.23 -26.43 15.15
CA GLU A 284 -1.06 -26.62 15.84
C GLU A 284 -1.91 -25.35 15.85
N LEU A 285 -3.23 -25.52 15.93
CA LEU A 285 -4.16 -24.39 15.81
C LEU A 285 -3.98 -23.34 16.89
N ASP A 286 -3.72 -23.75 18.12
CA ASP A 286 -3.55 -22.82 19.25
C ASP A 286 -2.31 -21.91 19.01
N ASP A 287 -1.21 -22.49 18.52
CA ASP A 287 -0.01 -21.73 18.12
C ASP A 287 -0.31 -20.78 16.94
N MET A 288 -1.11 -21.23 15.97
CA MET A 288 -1.53 -20.39 14.85
C MET A 288 -2.32 -19.16 15.32
N GLU A 289 -3.20 -19.33 16.32
CA GLU A 289 -3.98 -18.24 16.90
C GLU A 289 -3.10 -17.23 17.64
N GLU A 290 -2.19 -17.73 18.48
CA GLU A 290 -1.26 -16.88 19.23
C GLU A 290 -0.38 -16.06 18.29
N LEU A 291 0.24 -16.71 17.30
CA LEU A 291 1.06 -16.04 16.29
C LEU A 291 0.27 -14.99 15.54
N ALA A 292 -0.96 -15.33 15.12
CA ALA A 292 -1.82 -14.39 14.40
C ALA A 292 -2.14 -13.14 15.24
N LEU A 293 -2.43 -13.31 16.53
CA LEU A 293 -2.73 -12.18 17.42
C LEU A 293 -1.54 -11.24 17.65
N GLN A 294 -0.31 -11.75 17.50
CA GLN A 294 0.93 -11.00 17.71
C GLN A 294 1.49 -10.37 16.43
N GLN A 295 1.42 -11.09 15.31
CA GLN A 295 2.19 -10.76 14.10
C GLN A 295 1.35 -10.19 12.95
N ARG A 296 0.02 -10.33 13.00
CA ARG A 296 -0.85 -9.86 11.89
C ARG A 296 -0.80 -8.34 11.76
N PRO A 297 -0.46 -7.81 10.56
CA PRO A 297 -0.34 -6.37 10.36
C PRO A 297 -1.56 -5.57 10.79
N GLU A 298 -2.77 -6.10 10.57
CA GLU A 298 -4.03 -5.43 10.96
C GLU A 298 -4.18 -5.26 12.48
N LEU A 299 -3.63 -6.17 13.29
CA LEU A 299 -3.66 -6.06 14.74
C LEU A 299 -2.57 -5.14 15.26
N ILE A 300 -1.39 -5.19 14.63
CA ILE A 300 -0.29 -4.26 14.92
C ILE A 300 -0.72 -2.82 14.62
N GLU A 301 -1.41 -2.57 13.51
CA GLU A 301 -2.01 -1.27 13.20
C GLU A 301 -2.96 -0.80 14.33
N ASN A 302 -3.81 -1.69 14.86
CA ASN A 302 -4.70 -1.36 15.98
C ASN A 302 -3.95 -1.04 17.28
N TYR A 303 -2.82 -1.70 17.56
CA TYR A 303 -1.97 -1.39 18.71
C TYR A 303 -1.37 0.02 18.61
N TYR A 304 -0.87 0.42 17.43
CA TYR A 304 -0.40 1.79 17.19
C TYR A 304 -1.54 2.80 17.22
N GLN A 305 -2.70 2.47 16.67
CA GLN A 305 -3.88 3.34 16.73
C GLN A 305 -4.33 3.63 18.17
N LYS A 306 -4.19 2.65 19.07
CA LYS A 306 -4.40 2.85 20.51
C LYS A 306 -3.41 3.85 21.11
N ARG A 307 -2.13 3.75 20.77
CA ARG A 307 -1.10 4.70 21.24
C ARG A 307 -1.37 6.12 20.72
N ILE A 308 -1.70 6.25 19.43
CA ILE A 308 -2.10 7.53 18.83
C ILE A 308 -3.29 8.14 19.57
N SER A 309 -4.33 7.34 19.83
CA SER A 309 -5.55 7.81 20.52
C SER A 309 -5.28 8.26 21.96
N ALA A 310 -4.38 7.57 22.67
CA ALA A 310 -3.93 7.99 24.00
C ALA A 310 -3.11 9.27 23.95
N ALA A 311 -2.22 9.41 22.97
CA ALA A 311 -1.45 10.63 22.74
C ALA A 311 -2.34 11.81 22.34
N GLU A 312 -3.41 11.59 21.55
CA GLU A 312 -4.40 12.63 21.21
C GLU A 312 -5.12 13.15 22.46
N THR A 313 -5.50 12.23 23.37
CA THR A 313 -6.08 12.61 24.67
C THR A 313 -5.09 13.43 25.50
N LYS A 314 -3.82 13.00 25.56
CA LYS A 314 -2.76 13.73 26.27
C LYS A 314 -2.54 15.12 25.68
N ALA A 315 -2.53 15.23 24.35
CA ALA A 315 -2.39 16.50 23.64
C ALA A 315 -3.54 17.46 23.97
N ALA A 316 -4.79 16.99 23.94
CA ALA A 316 -5.96 17.79 24.31
C ALA A 316 -5.91 18.30 25.76
N MET A 317 -5.45 17.46 26.69
CA MET A 317 -5.27 17.87 28.10
C MET A 317 -4.13 18.87 28.28
N LEU A 318 -3.02 18.70 27.55
CA LEU A 318 -1.89 19.65 27.59
C LEU A 318 -2.31 21.02 27.05
N ASP A 319 -3.09 21.07 25.98
CA ASP A 319 -3.56 22.31 25.34
C ASP A 319 -4.36 23.23 26.29
N MET A 320 -4.90 22.68 27.39
CA MET A 320 -5.64 23.43 28.42
C MET A 320 -4.74 24.10 29.47
N LEU A 321 -3.45 23.77 29.51
CA LEU A 321 -2.50 24.33 30.48
C LEU A 321 -2.09 25.77 30.08
N PRO A 322 -1.63 26.60 31.04
CA PRO A 322 -1.03 27.89 30.70
C PRO A 322 0.20 27.71 29.80
N GLY A 323 0.28 28.50 28.73
CA GLY A 323 1.45 28.62 27.88
C GLY A 323 2.49 29.57 28.47
N ILE A 324 3.77 29.24 28.27
CA ILE A 324 4.90 30.10 28.64
C ILE A 324 5.65 30.43 27.36
N ASN A 325 5.67 31.70 26.99
CA ASN A 325 6.37 32.23 25.83
C ASN A 325 7.63 32.98 26.26
N LEU A 326 8.78 32.50 25.82
CA LEU A 326 10.09 33.10 26.06
C LEU A 326 10.54 33.84 24.80
N THR A 327 10.93 35.10 24.94
CA THR A 327 11.40 35.93 23.82
C THR A 327 12.77 36.50 24.13
N ALA A 328 13.63 36.55 23.12
CA ALA A 328 14.92 37.23 23.19
C ALA A 328 15.23 37.80 21.81
N GLY A 329 15.64 39.06 21.70
CA GLY A 329 15.88 39.65 20.40
C GLY A 329 16.68 40.94 20.44
N VAL A 330 17.23 41.26 19.28
CA VAL A 330 17.85 42.55 18.99
C VAL A 330 16.95 43.32 18.04
N TYR A 331 16.80 44.59 18.29
CA TYR A 331 15.86 45.47 17.61
C TYR A 331 16.59 46.75 17.21
N ALA A 332 16.23 47.30 16.07
CA ALA A 332 16.65 48.60 15.59
C ALA A 332 15.43 49.37 15.05
N ASP A 333 15.39 50.66 15.32
CA ASP A 333 14.32 51.57 14.92
C ASP A 333 14.93 52.90 14.46
N SER A 334 14.59 53.32 13.23
CA SER A 334 15.12 54.54 12.61
C SER A 334 14.56 55.84 13.22
N ASN A 335 13.78 55.76 14.29
CA ASN A 335 13.17 56.91 14.93
C ASN A 335 14.24 57.80 15.60
N ASP A 336 14.47 58.99 15.03
CA ASP A 336 15.43 59.99 15.52
C ASP A 336 15.11 60.52 16.93
N TYR A 337 13.88 60.33 17.41
CA TYR A 337 13.48 60.71 18.77
C TYR A 337 13.88 59.69 19.84
N LEU A 338 14.48 58.55 19.48
CA LEU A 338 15.02 57.57 20.42
C LEU A 338 16.46 57.94 20.84
N LEU A 339 16.74 57.88 22.14
CA LEU A 339 18.12 58.03 22.64
C LEU A 339 19.04 56.90 22.15
N ASN A 340 18.52 55.66 22.17
CA ASN A 340 19.18 54.47 21.64
C ASN A 340 18.29 53.91 20.53
N GLN A 341 18.79 53.94 19.30
CA GLN A 341 18.06 53.46 18.12
C GLN A 341 18.09 51.93 18.00
N ASP A 342 18.99 51.28 18.74
CA ASP A 342 19.10 49.83 18.87
C ASP A 342 19.01 49.39 20.33
N TRP A 343 18.42 48.21 20.56
CA TRP A 343 18.33 47.63 21.89
C TRP A 343 18.20 46.10 21.83
N THR A 344 18.55 45.46 22.95
CA THR A 344 18.28 44.04 23.18
C THR A 344 17.13 43.92 24.17
N SER A 345 16.21 42.99 23.94
CA SER A 345 15.12 42.69 24.86
C SER A 345 15.06 41.19 25.15
N MET A 346 14.74 40.86 26.40
CA MET A 346 14.44 39.50 26.85
C MET A 346 13.16 39.54 27.67
N GLY A 347 12.26 38.60 27.44
CA GLY A 347 10.96 38.58 28.09
C GLY A 347 10.43 37.17 28.29
N ALA A 348 9.57 37.04 29.28
CA ALA A 348 8.77 35.84 29.51
C ALA A 348 7.31 36.28 29.69
N GLN A 349 6.40 35.63 28.96
CA GLN A 349 4.96 35.88 29.05
C GLN A 349 4.25 34.57 29.36
N VAL A 350 3.37 34.60 30.36
CA VAL A 350 2.46 33.49 30.65
C VAL A 350 1.08 33.85 30.13
N SER A 351 0.46 32.97 29.35
CA SER A 351 -0.90 33.13 28.83
C SER A 351 -1.74 31.91 29.16
N TRP A 352 -3.00 32.09 29.53
CA TRP A 352 -3.91 30.99 29.80
C TRP A 352 -5.31 31.33 29.33
N ASN A 353 -5.92 30.44 28.55
CA ASN A 353 -7.31 30.57 28.15
C ASN A 353 -8.23 29.96 29.21
N LEU A 354 -8.76 30.81 30.10
CA LEU A 354 -9.63 30.38 31.20
C LEU A 354 -10.95 29.75 30.73
N LEU A 355 -11.37 30.00 29.48
CA LEU A 355 -12.57 29.38 28.92
C LEU A 355 -12.40 27.88 28.64
N ASP A 356 -11.16 27.37 28.55
CA ASP A 356 -10.92 25.95 28.33
C ASP A 356 -11.31 25.08 29.54
N MET A 357 -11.45 25.67 30.74
CA MET A 357 -11.97 24.95 31.90
C MET A 357 -13.39 24.40 31.69
N PHE A 358 -14.22 25.10 30.90
CA PHE A 358 -15.58 24.63 30.59
C PHE A 358 -15.59 23.43 29.63
N LYS A 359 -14.49 23.17 28.93
CA LYS A 359 -14.36 22.06 27.97
C LYS A 359 -13.86 20.77 28.62
N ILE A 360 -13.28 20.82 29.82
CA ILE A 360 -12.65 19.67 30.50
C ILE A 360 -13.60 18.47 30.60
N GLY A 361 -14.86 18.69 31.01
CA GLY A 361 -15.84 17.60 31.15
C GLY A 361 -16.09 16.89 29.82
N THR A 362 -16.37 17.65 28.76
CA THR A 362 -16.60 17.13 27.41
C THR A 362 -15.37 16.40 26.87
N GLU A 363 -14.17 16.94 27.07
CA GLU A 363 -12.91 16.29 26.64
C GLU A 363 -12.64 14.98 27.38
N LEU A 364 -12.91 14.91 28.69
CA LEU A 364 -12.79 13.66 29.44
C LEU A 364 -13.77 12.60 28.96
N ASP A 365 -15.01 12.96 28.67
CA ASP A 365 -16.02 12.02 28.19
C ASP A 365 -15.76 11.57 26.75
N MET A 366 -15.27 12.47 25.88
CA MET A 366 -14.77 12.11 24.54
C MET A 366 -13.58 11.16 24.63
N ALA A 367 -12.62 11.42 25.53
CA ALA A 367 -11.47 10.56 25.75
C ALA A 367 -11.86 9.14 26.19
N LYS A 368 -12.78 9.02 27.18
CA LYS A 368 -13.33 7.72 27.61
C LYS A 368 -13.99 6.98 26.45
N THR A 369 -14.80 7.69 25.66
CA THR A 369 -15.50 7.12 24.50
C THR A 369 -14.52 6.64 23.44
N ARG A 370 -13.47 7.41 23.15
CA ARG A 370 -12.40 7.03 22.20
C ARG A 370 -11.63 5.80 22.69
N ILE A 371 -11.32 5.71 23.99
CA ILE A 371 -10.66 4.53 24.58
C ILE A 371 -11.55 3.28 24.44
N ALA A 372 -12.85 3.40 24.75
CA ALA A 372 -13.80 2.31 24.59
C ALA A 372 -13.91 1.88 23.12
N LEU A 373 -14.02 2.84 22.19
CA LEU A 373 -14.08 2.58 20.76
C LEU A 373 -12.86 1.81 20.26
N VAL A 374 -11.64 2.26 20.59
CA VAL A 374 -10.41 1.58 20.16
C VAL A 374 -10.29 0.19 20.77
N LYS A 375 -10.73 0.01 22.02
CA LYS A 375 -10.76 -1.32 22.66
C LYS A 375 -11.68 -2.27 21.88
N GLU A 376 -12.89 -1.83 21.55
CA GLU A 376 -13.85 -2.65 20.79
C GLU A 376 -13.37 -2.92 19.35
N GLN A 377 -12.77 -1.92 18.68
CA GLN A 377 -12.15 -2.11 17.36
C GLN A 377 -11.06 -3.19 17.39
N ARG A 378 -10.18 -3.16 18.41
CA ARG A 378 -9.14 -4.18 18.59
C ARG A 378 -9.75 -5.56 18.85
N LEU A 379 -10.76 -5.68 19.71
CA LEU A 379 -11.42 -6.96 20.00
C LEU A 379 -12.12 -7.53 18.75
N ALA A 380 -12.83 -6.68 18.00
CA ALA A 380 -13.45 -7.07 16.73
C ALA A 380 -12.41 -7.51 15.69
N ALA A 381 -11.30 -6.78 15.56
CA ALA A 381 -10.20 -7.16 14.68
C ALA A 381 -9.56 -8.49 15.10
N SER A 382 -9.37 -8.72 16.40
CA SER A 382 -8.83 -9.97 16.95
C SER A 382 -9.75 -11.14 16.62
N MET A 383 -11.06 -11.00 16.84
CA MET A 383 -12.05 -12.02 16.48
C MET A 383 -12.06 -12.31 14.98
N ALA A 384 -11.96 -11.27 14.14
CA ALA A 384 -11.90 -11.43 12.69
C ALA A 384 -10.63 -12.19 12.25
N VAL A 385 -9.48 -11.90 12.86
CA VAL A 385 -8.21 -12.59 12.59
C VAL A 385 -8.28 -14.05 13.03
N LEU A 386 -8.76 -14.36 14.23
CA LEU A 386 -8.96 -15.74 14.69
C LEU A 386 -9.90 -16.50 13.75
N THR A 387 -11.00 -15.89 13.33
CA THR A 387 -11.91 -16.49 12.34
C THR A 387 -11.20 -16.79 11.02
N GLN A 388 -10.32 -15.91 10.55
CA GLN A 388 -9.54 -16.11 9.33
C GLN A 388 -8.54 -17.27 9.46
N VAL A 389 -7.92 -17.43 10.62
CA VAL A 389 -7.00 -18.56 10.94
C VAL A 389 -7.76 -19.88 10.86
N HIS A 390 -8.90 -19.99 11.55
CA HIS A 390 -9.78 -21.17 11.50
C HIS A 390 -10.20 -21.51 10.08
N LEU A 391 -10.69 -20.50 9.35
CA LEU A 391 -11.14 -20.67 7.97
C LEU A 391 -9.99 -21.07 7.04
N ALA A 392 -8.76 -20.58 7.27
CA ALA A 392 -7.59 -20.98 6.50
C ALA A 392 -7.25 -22.46 6.74
N ARG A 393 -7.29 -22.93 7.99
CA ARG A 393 -7.08 -24.36 8.32
C ARG A 393 -8.13 -25.25 7.66
N ILE A 394 -9.42 -24.89 7.76
CA ILE A 394 -10.52 -25.63 7.11
C ILE A 394 -10.33 -25.67 5.58
N ARG A 395 -10.01 -24.52 4.95
CA ARG A 395 -9.79 -24.44 3.50
C ARG A 395 -8.62 -25.30 3.06
N TYR A 396 -7.52 -25.32 3.81
CA TYR A 396 -6.37 -26.18 3.51
C TYR A 396 -6.76 -27.68 3.60
N GLN A 397 -7.46 -28.09 4.66
CA GLN A 397 -7.93 -29.48 4.77
C GLN A 397 -8.87 -29.88 3.63
N GLN A 398 -9.76 -28.98 3.21
CA GLN A 398 -10.65 -29.21 2.07
C GLN A 398 -9.89 -29.24 0.74
N ALA A 399 -8.92 -28.36 0.55
CA ALA A 399 -8.09 -28.32 -0.64
C ALA A 399 -7.27 -29.62 -0.78
N ARG A 400 -6.77 -30.15 0.33
CA ARG A 400 -6.07 -31.45 0.37
C ARG A 400 -6.97 -32.59 -0.11
N LYS A 401 -8.17 -32.73 0.48
CA LYS A 401 -9.16 -33.74 0.06
C LYS A 401 -9.56 -33.59 -1.42
N THR A 402 -9.70 -32.35 -1.89
CA THR A 402 -10.06 -32.06 -3.28
C THR A 402 -8.94 -32.46 -4.24
N PHE A 403 -7.69 -32.19 -3.88
CA PHE A 403 -6.51 -32.61 -4.64
C PHE A 403 -6.39 -34.14 -4.69
N ASP A 404 -6.56 -34.81 -3.55
CA ASP A 404 -6.53 -36.28 -3.48
C ASP A 404 -7.61 -36.91 -4.38
N LEU A 405 -8.84 -36.41 -4.31
CA LEU A 405 -9.95 -36.87 -5.15
C LEU A 405 -9.67 -36.63 -6.64
N ALA A 406 -9.18 -35.45 -7.00
CA ALA A 406 -8.86 -35.12 -8.39
C ALA A 406 -7.70 -35.98 -8.93
N GLY A 407 -6.71 -36.30 -8.09
CA GLY A 407 -5.63 -37.23 -8.41
C GLY A 407 -6.14 -38.64 -8.68
N ASN A 408 -7.02 -39.16 -7.82
CA ASN A 408 -7.65 -40.47 -8.03
C ASN A 408 -8.50 -40.50 -9.31
N TYR A 409 -9.26 -39.44 -9.58
CA TYR A 409 -10.05 -39.30 -10.80
C TYR A 409 -9.17 -39.30 -12.05
N LEU A 410 -8.08 -38.53 -12.04
CA LEU A 410 -7.11 -38.50 -13.13
C LEU A 410 -6.50 -39.88 -13.39
N ASN A 411 -6.10 -40.60 -12.35
CA ASN A 411 -5.56 -41.95 -12.51
C ASN A 411 -6.54 -42.90 -13.22
N VAL A 412 -7.82 -42.84 -12.87
CA VAL A 412 -8.86 -43.65 -13.54
C VAL A 412 -9.04 -43.20 -14.99
N ALA A 413 -9.10 -41.89 -15.25
CA ALA A 413 -9.24 -41.34 -16.61
C ALA A 413 -8.06 -41.74 -17.52
N GLU A 414 -6.82 -41.66 -17.01
CA GLU A 414 -5.61 -42.09 -17.73
C GLU A 414 -5.68 -43.58 -18.10
N ARG A 415 -6.11 -44.43 -17.17
CA ARG A 415 -6.27 -45.87 -17.41
C ARG A 415 -7.36 -46.16 -18.44
N ILE A 416 -8.48 -45.44 -18.41
CA ILE A 416 -9.54 -45.54 -19.44
C ILE A 416 -8.97 -45.14 -20.80
N SER A 417 -8.30 -44.00 -20.87
CA SER A 417 -7.66 -43.50 -22.10
C SER A 417 -6.68 -44.51 -22.68
N GLU A 418 -5.84 -45.13 -21.85
CA GLU A 418 -4.90 -46.19 -22.27
C GLU A 418 -5.63 -47.40 -22.88
N GLN A 419 -6.73 -47.85 -22.25
CA GLN A 419 -7.55 -48.95 -22.78
C GLN A 419 -8.25 -48.56 -24.08
N THR A 420 -8.73 -47.33 -24.22
CA THR A 420 -9.37 -46.82 -25.44
C THR A 420 -8.36 -46.74 -26.58
N VAL A 421 -7.13 -46.29 -26.33
CA VAL A 421 -6.02 -46.30 -27.31
C VAL A 421 -5.71 -47.74 -27.77
N LYS A 422 -5.63 -48.69 -26.83
CA LYS A 422 -5.44 -50.12 -27.14
C LYS A 422 -6.60 -50.67 -27.98
N ALA A 423 -7.84 -50.37 -27.61
CA ALA A 423 -9.03 -50.81 -28.35
C ALA A 423 -9.07 -50.25 -29.77
N ALA A 424 -8.72 -48.97 -29.96
CA ALA A 424 -8.66 -48.35 -31.27
C ALA A 424 -7.57 -48.95 -32.16
N SER A 425 -6.42 -49.33 -31.59
CA SER A 425 -5.36 -50.04 -32.33
C SER A 425 -5.81 -51.40 -32.87
N MET A 426 -6.79 -52.03 -32.20
CA MET A 426 -7.42 -53.28 -32.60
C MET A 426 -8.69 -53.07 -33.46
N GLN A 427 -8.96 -51.84 -33.93
CA GLN A 427 -10.18 -51.46 -34.66
C GLN A 427 -11.49 -51.73 -33.88
N ARG A 428 -11.43 -51.76 -32.55
CA ARG A 428 -12.58 -51.99 -31.65
C ARG A 428 -13.15 -50.72 -31.02
N ALA A 429 -12.50 -49.57 -31.22
CA ALA A 429 -12.97 -48.26 -30.78
C ALA A 429 -12.88 -47.25 -31.94
N SER A 430 -13.82 -46.30 -31.98
CA SER A 430 -13.88 -45.30 -33.03
C SER A 430 -12.90 -44.14 -32.81
N SER A 431 -12.63 -43.36 -33.85
CA SER A 431 -11.85 -42.12 -33.74
C SER A 431 -12.52 -41.12 -32.79
N LEU A 432 -13.86 -41.10 -32.74
CA LEU A 432 -14.62 -40.27 -31.82
C LEU A 432 -14.41 -40.69 -30.37
N ASP A 433 -14.39 -41.99 -30.07
CA ASP A 433 -14.12 -42.49 -28.72
C ASP A 433 -12.73 -42.04 -28.25
N LEU A 434 -11.72 -42.10 -29.11
CA LEU A 434 -10.38 -41.59 -28.81
C LEU A 434 -10.37 -40.09 -28.52
N ILE A 435 -11.05 -39.29 -29.35
CA ILE A 435 -11.10 -37.83 -29.19
C ILE A 435 -11.85 -37.46 -27.90
N ARG A 436 -12.98 -38.13 -27.63
CA ARG A 436 -13.78 -37.95 -26.42
C ARG A 436 -12.97 -38.28 -25.17
N GLU A 437 -12.30 -39.43 -25.14
CA GLU A 437 -11.48 -39.82 -23.99
C GLU A 437 -10.23 -38.96 -23.82
N SER A 438 -9.67 -38.44 -24.92
CA SER A 438 -8.59 -37.43 -24.84
C SER A 438 -9.09 -36.14 -24.17
N LEU A 439 -10.29 -35.65 -24.53
CA LEU A 439 -10.90 -34.49 -23.87
C LEU A 439 -11.17 -34.78 -22.38
N ASN A 440 -11.77 -35.93 -22.06
CA ASN A 440 -12.07 -36.32 -20.68
C ASN A 440 -10.79 -36.38 -19.82
N THR A 441 -9.70 -36.92 -20.37
CA THR A 441 -8.39 -36.96 -19.71
C THR A 441 -7.83 -35.55 -19.50
N LEU A 442 -7.90 -34.67 -20.50
CA LEU A 442 -7.47 -33.27 -20.36
C LEU A 442 -8.26 -32.51 -19.30
N LEU A 443 -9.57 -32.72 -19.23
CA LEU A 443 -10.41 -32.14 -18.17
C LEU A 443 -10.04 -32.69 -16.79
N ALA A 444 -9.69 -33.98 -16.68
CA ALA A 444 -9.20 -34.58 -15.45
C ALA A 444 -7.86 -33.97 -15.02
N GLU A 445 -6.92 -33.82 -15.95
CA GLU A 445 -5.62 -33.18 -15.71
C GLU A 445 -5.80 -31.74 -15.22
N LEU A 446 -6.62 -30.95 -15.92
CA LEU A 446 -6.94 -29.58 -15.53
C LEU A 446 -7.51 -29.51 -14.11
N ARG A 447 -8.53 -30.33 -13.80
CA ARG A 447 -9.15 -30.32 -12.47
C ARG A 447 -8.16 -30.64 -11.36
N ARG A 448 -7.27 -31.60 -11.61
CA ARG A 448 -6.20 -31.98 -10.69
C ARG A 448 -5.18 -30.86 -10.50
N ASP A 449 -4.81 -30.17 -11.57
CA ASP A 449 -3.90 -29.02 -11.49
C ASP A 449 -4.51 -27.81 -10.79
N VAL A 450 -5.78 -27.50 -11.06
CA VAL A 450 -6.53 -26.46 -10.35
C VAL A 450 -6.63 -26.81 -8.86
N ALA A 451 -6.88 -28.07 -8.52
CA ALA A 451 -6.91 -28.53 -7.14
C ALA A 451 -5.53 -28.40 -6.47
N TYR A 452 -4.44 -28.70 -7.19
CA TYR A 452 -3.08 -28.52 -6.69
C TYR A 452 -2.75 -27.04 -6.45
N ALA A 453 -3.09 -26.15 -7.38
CA ALA A 453 -2.94 -24.71 -7.20
C ALA A 453 -3.74 -24.22 -5.98
N GLY A 454 -4.97 -24.71 -5.80
CA GLY A 454 -5.80 -24.44 -4.63
C GLY A 454 -5.19 -24.92 -3.31
N LEU A 455 -4.57 -26.10 -3.31
CA LEU A 455 -3.82 -26.65 -2.17
C LEU A 455 -2.62 -25.78 -1.81
N GLN A 456 -1.77 -25.45 -2.79
CA GLN A 456 -0.60 -24.60 -2.62
C GLN A 456 -0.96 -23.20 -2.10
N ASN A 457 -2.03 -22.61 -2.63
CA ASN A 457 -2.55 -21.33 -2.15
C ASN A 457 -3.08 -21.41 -0.72
N SER A 458 -3.84 -22.46 -0.39
CA SER A 458 -4.39 -22.62 0.96
C SER A 458 -3.27 -22.85 1.98
N TYR A 459 -2.21 -23.57 1.60
CA TYR A 459 -1.01 -23.76 2.40
C TYR A 459 -0.28 -22.42 2.66
N GLY A 460 0.04 -21.67 1.61
CA GLY A 460 0.66 -20.35 1.78
C GLY A 460 -0.21 -19.36 2.57
N ARG A 461 -1.54 -19.48 2.46
CA ARG A 461 -2.51 -18.64 3.18
C ARG A 461 -2.46 -18.86 4.68
N ILE A 462 -2.17 -20.07 5.16
CA ILE A 462 -2.02 -20.35 6.59
C ILE A 462 -0.93 -19.47 7.20
N TYR A 463 0.26 -19.42 6.61
CA TYR A 463 1.38 -18.60 7.10
C TYR A 463 1.09 -17.11 7.08
N VAL A 464 0.43 -16.62 6.01
CA VAL A 464 -0.02 -15.22 5.96
C VAL A 464 -1.07 -14.92 7.04
N THR A 465 -1.98 -15.84 7.33
CA THR A 465 -2.98 -15.66 8.41
C THR A 465 -2.38 -15.72 9.80
N MET A 466 -1.21 -16.35 9.97
CA MET A 466 -0.39 -16.25 11.18
C MET A 466 0.45 -14.96 11.23
N GLY A 467 0.51 -14.19 10.14
CA GLY A 467 1.31 -12.96 10.06
C GLY A 467 2.80 -13.20 9.76
N MET A 468 3.17 -14.38 9.26
CA MET A 468 4.55 -14.75 8.97
C MET A 468 5.08 -14.08 7.70
N ASP A 469 6.31 -13.57 7.75
CA ASP A 469 6.94 -12.89 6.63
C ASP A 469 7.84 -13.82 5.82
N LEU A 470 7.52 -13.94 4.53
CA LEU A 470 8.32 -14.73 3.60
C LEU A 470 9.65 -14.07 3.24
N LEU A 471 9.70 -12.74 3.28
CA LEU A 471 10.87 -11.98 2.86
C LEU A 471 11.74 -11.59 4.05
N PRO A 472 13.07 -11.51 3.89
CA PRO A 472 13.93 -10.91 4.90
C PRO A 472 13.71 -9.38 4.93
N GLU A 473 14.01 -8.71 6.05
CA GLU A 473 13.76 -7.26 6.20
C GLU A 473 14.52 -6.40 5.17
N ASP A 474 15.71 -6.86 4.77
CA ASP A 474 16.63 -6.20 3.84
C ASP A 474 16.35 -6.53 2.36
N TYR A 475 15.24 -7.20 2.04
CA TYR A 475 14.94 -7.72 0.68
C TYR A 475 15.09 -6.70 -0.47
N MET A 476 14.93 -5.40 -0.21
CA MET A 476 15.10 -4.34 -1.21
C MET A 476 16.56 -4.11 -1.64
N GLN A 477 17.53 -4.58 -0.84
CA GLN A 477 18.97 -4.44 -1.08
C GLN A 477 19.58 -5.74 -1.64
N ILE A 478 18.77 -6.79 -1.78
CA ILE A 478 19.21 -8.11 -2.21
C ILE A 478 18.95 -8.27 -3.72
N GLU A 479 19.96 -8.75 -4.44
CA GLU A 479 19.83 -9.11 -5.85
C GLU A 479 18.84 -10.26 -6.06
N LEU A 480 18.14 -10.24 -7.20
CA LEU A 480 17.04 -11.17 -7.51
C LEU A 480 17.39 -12.66 -7.28
N PRO A 481 18.54 -13.20 -7.74
CA PRO A 481 18.85 -14.62 -7.56
C PRO A 481 19.01 -15.02 -6.09
N GLU A 482 19.61 -14.15 -5.28
CA GLU A 482 19.80 -14.38 -3.84
C GLU A 482 18.47 -14.27 -3.10
N LEU A 483 17.61 -13.30 -3.46
CA LEU A 483 16.28 -13.17 -2.88
C LEU A 483 15.43 -14.42 -3.15
N SER A 484 15.44 -14.93 -4.38
CA SER A 484 14.76 -16.17 -4.76
C SER A 484 15.23 -17.37 -3.93
N LYS A 485 16.55 -17.48 -3.71
CA LYS A 485 17.13 -18.54 -2.86
C LYS A 485 16.68 -18.44 -1.41
N ARG A 486 16.69 -17.24 -0.81
CA ARG A 486 16.23 -17.01 0.57
C ARG A 486 14.74 -17.31 0.75
N ILE A 487 13.92 -16.97 -0.24
CA ILE A 487 12.49 -17.34 -0.27
C ILE A 487 12.32 -18.86 -0.22
N GLY A 488 13.09 -19.60 -1.04
CA GLY A 488 13.06 -21.07 -1.05
C GLY A 488 13.45 -21.66 0.30
N GLN A 489 14.55 -21.19 0.90
CA GLN A 489 14.98 -21.61 2.24
C GLN A 489 13.91 -21.36 3.30
N ARG A 490 13.20 -20.23 3.22
CA ARG A 490 12.14 -19.94 4.18
C ARG A 490 10.92 -20.83 4.01
N PHE A 491 10.57 -21.22 2.77
CA PHE A 491 9.53 -22.24 2.57
C PHE A 491 9.91 -23.59 3.17
N GLU A 492 11.16 -24.01 2.99
CA GLU A 492 11.66 -25.27 3.59
C GLU A 492 11.64 -25.21 5.13
N GLN A 493 11.96 -24.07 5.73
CA GLN A 493 11.86 -23.85 7.18
C GLN A 493 10.41 -23.95 7.66
N TRP A 494 9.49 -23.29 6.96
CA TRP A 494 8.06 -23.35 7.27
C TRP A 494 7.52 -24.77 7.18
N GLU A 495 7.91 -25.54 6.16
CA GLU A 495 7.54 -26.96 6.03
C GLU A 495 8.04 -27.81 7.21
N LYS A 496 9.23 -27.51 7.75
CA LYS A 496 9.79 -28.16 8.94
C LYS A 496 9.17 -27.68 10.27
N GLY A 497 8.28 -26.69 10.24
CA GLY A 497 7.71 -26.08 11.45
C GLY A 497 8.65 -25.09 12.15
N GLU A 498 9.74 -24.68 11.51
CA GLU A 498 10.68 -23.70 12.04
C GLU A 498 10.14 -22.28 11.80
N LEU A 499 9.31 -21.80 12.73
CA LEU A 499 8.73 -20.46 12.68
C LEU A 499 9.59 -19.47 13.49
N LYS A 500 10.37 -18.64 12.81
CA LYS A 500 11.07 -17.53 13.46
C LYS A 500 10.11 -16.36 13.70
N LEU A 501 10.05 -15.88 14.93
CA LEU A 501 9.35 -14.63 15.27
C LEU A 501 10.17 -13.43 14.78
N ASN A 502 9.53 -12.43 14.19
CA ASN A 502 10.15 -11.16 13.79
C ASN A 502 10.68 -10.31 14.97
N ILE A 503 10.58 -10.81 16.20
CA ILE A 503 10.98 -10.06 17.40
C ILE A 503 12.50 -10.12 17.61
N GLU A 504 13.19 -11.17 17.14
CA GLU A 504 14.65 -11.29 17.31
C GLU A 504 15.45 -10.26 16.48
N SER A 505 14.95 -9.81 15.33
CA SER A 505 15.64 -8.81 14.49
C SER A 505 15.54 -7.38 15.05
N ALA A 506 14.47 -7.04 15.77
CA ALA A 506 14.31 -5.73 16.40
C ALA A 506 15.26 -5.51 17.59
N VAL A 507 15.57 -6.58 18.33
CA VAL A 507 16.47 -6.53 19.50
C VAL A 507 17.94 -6.46 19.06
N GLU A 508 18.35 -7.23 18.04
CA GLU A 508 19.72 -7.16 17.50
C GLU A 508 20.01 -5.82 16.78
N ALA A 509 19.00 -5.21 16.16
CA ALA A 509 19.13 -3.89 15.52
C ALA A 509 19.27 -2.72 16.53
N GLU A 510 18.74 -2.87 17.75
CA GLU A 510 18.96 -1.90 18.83
C GLU A 510 20.34 -2.08 19.50
N GLU A 511 20.83 -3.32 19.65
CA GLU A 511 22.17 -3.57 20.21
C GLU A 511 23.30 -3.11 19.29
N SER A 512 23.15 -3.22 17.95
CA SER A 512 24.19 -2.76 17.01
C SER A 512 24.27 -1.23 16.83
N LYS A 513 23.24 -0.48 17.26
CA LYS A 513 23.25 1.00 17.28
C LYS A 513 23.64 1.59 18.64
N GLY A 514 23.86 0.73 19.63
CA GLY A 514 24.28 1.10 20.98
C GLY A 514 25.78 0.93 21.27
N GLN A 515 26.60 0.56 20.28
CA GLN A 515 28.07 0.48 20.39
C GLN A 515 28.78 1.62 19.67
#